data_AF-A0A938MZ80-F1
#
_entry.id   AF-A0A938MZ80-F1
#
_cell.length_a   1.000
_cell.length_b   1.000
_cell.length_c   1.000
_cell.angle_alpha   90.00
_cell.angle_beta   90.00
_cell.angle_gamma   90.00
#
_symmetry.space_group_name_H-M   'P 1'
#
loop_
_entity.id
_entity.type
_entity.pdbx_description
1 polymer ?
#
loop_
_entity_poly.entity_id
_entity_poly.type
_entity_poly.pdbx_seq_one_letter_code
_entity_poly.pdbx_strand_id
1 'polypeptide(L)'
;ESVPQPLVDQLKEGGTMVIPVGSRYQQVLYVMRKRDGALRTEALHPTLFVPMTGSAEDARKVQPDPLSPTIANGGFEKALLESGSMPDWYYQRLVTRAADPRAPEGQYYASFANTEPGRPAMAMQGLAIDGRQVRQLTVSAWVKYTDVRPGRDNNELPVIAVTFYDQNRAALPHSWIGPFRGTSDWVRKSETFRVPPEAREAIVRLGLFGAVGELGIDDVRLEGHR
;
A
#
# COMPACT_ATOMS: atom_id res chain seq x y z
N GLU A 1 -7.64 -14.66 -6.25
CA GLU A 1 -8.50 -14.80 -7.46
C GLU A 1 -7.63 -15.31 -8.61
N SER A 2 -8.22 -15.90 -9.65
CA SER A 2 -7.48 -16.49 -10.78
C SER A 2 -8.01 -15.93 -12.09
N VAL A 3 -7.19 -15.95 -13.14
CA VAL A 3 -7.62 -15.52 -14.49
C VAL A 3 -8.79 -16.40 -14.95
N PRO A 4 -9.93 -15.81 -15.38
CA PRO A 4 -11.05 -16.57 -15.93
C PRO A 4 -10.64 -17.40 -17.15
N GLN A 5 -11.05 -18.67 -17.19
CA GLN A 5 -10.73 -19.58 -18.30
C GLN A 5 -11.13 -19.04 -19.69
N PRO A 6 -12.28 -18.36 -19.89
CA PRO A 6 -12.62 -17.79 -21.19
C PRO A 6 -11.57 -16.80 -21.73
N LEU A 7 -10.91 -16.04 -20.85
CA LEU A 7 -9.83 -15.12 -21.26
C LEU A 7 -8.55 -15.88 -21.68
N VAL A 8 -8.33 -17.08 -21.14
CA VAL A 8 -7.22 -17.95 -21.52
C VAL A 8 -7.51 -18.65 -22.85
N ASP A 9 -8.75 -19.05 -23.07
CA ASP A 9 -9.20 -19.78 -24.27
C ASP A 9 -9.17 -18.87 -25.51
N GLN A 10 -9.53 -17.59 -25.37
CA GLN A 10 -9.46 -16.61 -26.47
C GLN A 10 -8.02 -16.25 -26.89
N LEU A 11 -6.99 -16.57 -26.08
CA LEU A 11 -5.60 -16.31 -26.45
C LEU A 11 -5.11 -17.34 -27.46
N LYS A 12 -4.62 -16.86 -28.61
CA LYS A 12 -3.81 -17.65 -29.54
C LYS A 12 -2.42 -17.94 -28.96
N GLU A 13 -1.74 -18.94 -29.51
CA GLU A 13 -0.33 -19.24 -29.21
C GLU A 13 0.57 -18.01 -29.47
N GLY A 14 1.49 -17.73 -28.55
CA GLY A 14 2.28 -16.48 -28.53
C GLY A 14 1.49 -15.23 -28.11
N GLY A 15 0.18 -15.33 -27.90
CA GLY A 15 -0.68 -14.25 -27.42
C GLY A 15 -0.28 -13.79 -26.01
N THR A 16 -0.44 -12.49 -25.77
CA THR A 16 -0.09 -11.85 -24.48
C THR A 16 -1.34 -11.29 -23.83
N MET A 17 -1.50 -11.51 -22.53
CA MET A 17 -2.49 -10.89 -21.66
C MET A 17 -1.77 -10.09 -20.58
N VAL A 18 -2.28 -8.89 -20.30
CA VAL A 18 -1.82 -8.06 -19.19
C VAL A 18 -3.01 -7.77 -18.31
N ILE A 19 -3.03 -8.30 -17.09
CA ILE A 19 -4.21 -8.28 -16.22
C ILE A 19 -3.82 -8.20 -14.74
N PRO A 20 -4.51 -7.38 -13.93
CA PRO A 20 -4.36 -7.43 -12.48
C PRO A 20 -5.00 -8.71 -11.92
N VAL A 21 -4.26 -9.45 -11.10
CA VAL A 21 -4.75 -10.66 -10.43
C VAL A 21 -4.48 -10.54 -8.93
N GLY A 22 -5.48 -10.84 -8.11
CA GLY A 22 -5.37 -10.77 -6.64
C GLY A 22 -6.71 -10.48 -5.97
N SER A 23 -6.70 -10.23 -4.67
CA SER A 23 -7.88 -9.76 -3.94
C SER A 23 -8.16 -8.29 -4.26
N ARG A 24 -9.26 -7.74 -3.76
CA ARG A 24 -9.69 -6.37 -4.04
C ARG A 24 -8.61 -5.29 -3.81
N TYR A 25 -7.83 -5.38 -2.74
CA TYR A 25 -6.80 -4.39 -2.40
C TYR A 25 -5.36 -4.89 -2.55
N GLN A 26 -5.16 -6.20 -2.74
CA GLN A 26 -3.85 -6.80 -2.98
C GLN A 26 -3.85 -7.49 -4.35
N GLN A 27 -3.57 -6.69 -5.39
CA GLN A 27 -3.44 -7.16 -6.76
C GLN A 27 -2.02 -6.98 -7.26
N VAL A 28 -1.58 -7.89 -8.13
CA VAL A 28 -0.35 -7.74 -8.89
C VAL A 28 -0.72 -7.72 -10.38
N LEU A 29 -0.15 -6.78 -11.12
CA LEU A 29 -0.26 -6.75 -12.57
C LEU A 29 0.65 -7.84 -13.14
N TYR A 30 0.08 -8.77 -13.89
CA TYR A 30 0.83 -9.84 -14.53
C TYR A 30 0.90 -9.64 -16.03
N VAL A 31 2.02 -10.04 -16.62
CA VAL A 31 2.12 -10.34 -18.05
C VAL A 31 2.08 -11.84 -18.19
N MET A 32 1.14 -12.33 -18.98
CA MET A 32 0.98 -13.75 -19.27
C MET A 32 1.11 -13.98 -20.76
N ARG A 33 1.98 -14.90 -21.17
CA ARG A 33 2.18 -15.29 -22.56
C ARG A 33 1.82 -16.75 -22.75
N LYS A 34 0.98 -17.05 -23.73
CA LYS A 34 0.64 -18.43 -24.08
C LYS A 34 1.82 -19.05 -24.83
N ARG A 35 2.39 -20.11 -24.25
CA ARG A 35 3.48 -20.92 -24.82
C ARG A 35 3.17 -22.39 -24.66
N ASP A 36 3.21 -23.13 -25.76
CA ASP A 36 2.93 -24.57 -25.82
C ASP A 36 1.56 -24.91 -25.19
N GLY A 37 0.54 -24.08 -25.47
CA GLY A 37 -0.79 -24.24 -24.91
C GLY A 37 -0.97 -23.82 -23.45
N ALA A 38 0.09 -23.43 -22.74
CA ALA A 38 0.05 -23.02 -21.32
C ALA A 38 0.38 -21.54 -21.12
N LEU A 39 -0.13 -20.93 -20.05
CA LEU A 39 0.24 -19.56 -19.68
C LEU A 39 1.57 -19.55 -18.91
N ARG A 40 2.57 -18.88 -19.48
CA ARG A 40 3.78 -18.47 -18.77
C ARG A 40 3.53 -17.09 -18.16
N THR A 41 3.73 -16.97 -16.86
CA THR A 41 3.32 -15.81 -16.07
C THR A 41 4.54 -15.09 -15.51
N GLU A 42 4.55 -13.77 -15.63
CA GLU A 42 5.57 -12.87 -15.10
C GLU A 42 4.88 -11.81 -14.23
N ALA A 43 5.33 -11.66 -12.99
CA ALA A 43 4.77 -10.69 -12.04
C ALA A 43 5.42 -9.31 -12.24
N LEU A 44 4.63 -8.31 -12.64
CA LEU A 44 5.13 -6.95 -12.80
C LEU A 44 5.08 -6.17 -11.49
N HIS A 45 3.98 -5.53 -11.16
CA HIS A 45 3.94 -4.58 -10.03
C HIS A 45 2.65 -4.75 -9.21
N PRO A 46 2.71 -4.57 -7.88
CA PRO A 46 1.51 -4.41 -7.09
C PRO A 46 0.72 -3.19 -7.58
N THR A 47 -0.58 -3.34 -7.67
CA THR A 47 -1.47 -2.31 -8.21
C THR A 47 -2.79 -2.30 -7.45
N LEU A 48 -3.47 -1.16 -7.50
CA LEU A 48 -4.85 -1.03 -7.05
C LEU A 48 -5.67 -0.61 -8.26
N PHE A 49 -6.41 -1.55 -8.85
CA PHE A 49 -7.33 -1.20 -9.93
C PHE A 49 -8.61 -0.60 -9.37
N VAL A 50 -9.25 0.20 -10.22
CA VAL A 50 -10.61 0.69 -9.98
C VAL A 50 -11.54 -0.53 -9.88
N PRO A 51 -12.36 -0.64 -8.81
CA PRO A 51 -13.45 -1.60 -8.75
C PRO A 51 -14.21 -1.69 -10.05
N MET A 52 -14.47 -2.93 -10.43
CA MET A 52 -15.51 -3.16 -11.41
C MET A 52 -16.86 -2.79 -10.79
N THR A 53 -17.85 -2.49 -11.62
CA THR A 53 -19.21 -2.22 -11.17
C THR A 53 -20.07 -3.48 -11.27
N GLY A 54 -21.08 -3.57 -10.40
CA GLY A 54 -22.08 -4.64 -10.44
C GLY A 54 -21.51 -6.03 -10.07
N SER A 55 -22.05 -7.05 -10.72
CA SER A 55 -21.88 -8.47 -10.33
C SER A 55 -20.44 -8.96 -10.30
N ALA A 56 -19.54 -8.33 -11.06
CA ALA A 56 -18.13 -8.72 -11.07
C ALA A 56 -17.42 -8.45 -9.73
N GLU A 57 -17.84 -7.41 -9.01
CA GLU A 57 -17.33 -7.08 -7.68
C GLU A 57 -18.02 -7.92 -6.59
N ASP A 58 -19.34 -8.12 -6.72
CA ASP A 58 -20.11 -8.98 -5.80
C ASP A 58 -19.66 -10.45 -5.86
N ALA A 59 -19.21 -10.92 -7.02
CA ALA A 59 -18.77 -12.29 -7.26
C ALA A 59 -17.31 -12.57 -6.86
N ARG A 60 -16.62 -11.62 -6.20
CA ARG A 60 -15.27 -11.88 -5.69
C ARG A 60 -15.27 -13.06 -4.73
N LYS A 61 -14.30 -13.96 -4.90
CA LYS A 61 -14.11 -15.12 -4.00
C LYS A 61 -13.67 -14.69 -2.61
N VAL A 62 -12.94 -13.59 -2.51
CA VAL A 62 -12.46 -13.03 -1.24
C VAL A 62 -13.03 -11.61 -1.16
N GLN A 63 -14.04 -11.44 -0.31
CA GLN A 63 -14.60 -10.14 0.00
C GLN A 63 -13.72 -9.45 1.06
N PRO A 64 -13.49 -8.13 0.95
CA PRO A 64 -12.80 -7.39 2.00
C PRO A 64 -13.67 -7.37 3.27
N ASP A 65 -13.02 -7.32 4.44
CA ASP A 65 -13.72 -7.10 5.71
C ASP A 65 -13.63 -5.63 6.12
N PRO A 66 -14.66 -4.81 5.85
CA PRO A 66 -14.65 -3.39 6.20
C PRO A 66 -14.75 -3.13 7.71
N LEU A 67 -15.00 -4.17 8.53
CA LEU A 67 -15.11 -4.06 9.99
C LEU A 67 -13.82 -4.45 10.71
N SER A 68 -12.85 -5.00 9.98
CA SER A 68 -11.54 -5.40 10.48
C SER A 68 -10.44 -4.94 9.52
N PRO A 69 -10.20 -3.61 9.42
CA PRO A 69 -9.17 -3.07 8.54
C PRO A 69 -7.77 -3.57 8.94
N THR A 70 -7.01 -4.10 7.97
CA THR A 70 -5.65 -4.64 8.19
C THR A 70 -4.67 -4.13 7.13
N ILE A 71 -3.38 -4.18 7.44
CA ILE A 71 -2.29 -3.96 6.49
C ILE A 71 -1.70 -5.31 6.10
N ALA A 72 -1.62 -5.58 4.80
CA ALA A 72 -0.85 -6.70 4.28
C ALA A 72 0.63 -6.31 4.22
N ASN A 73 1.51 -7.25 4.63
CA ASN A 73 2.97 -7.08 4.56
C ASN A 73 3.46 -5.80 5.27
N GLY A 74 2.94 -5.55 6.47
CA GLY A 74 3.27 -4.36 7.28
C GLY A 74 4.71 -4.35 7.83
N GLY A 75 5.30 -5.54 8.04
CA GLY A 75 6.71 -5.73 8.40
C GLY A 75 7.65 -5.98 7.21
N PHE A 76 7.16 -5.87 5.97
CA PHE A 76 7.98 -5.95 4.75
C PHE A 76 8.81 -7.24 4.53
N GLU A 77 8.50 -8.33 5.24
CA GLU A 77 9.26 -9.59 5.22
C GLU A 77 9.08 -10.41 3.92
N LYS A 78 8.01 -10.19 3.16
CA LYS A 78 7.77 -10.94 1.92
C LYS A 78 8.87 -10.68 0.88
N ALA A 79 9.33 -11.73 0.21
CA ALA A 79 10.29 -11.67 -0.89
C ALA A 79 9.84 -10.66 -1.97
N LEU A 80 10.78 -9.91 -2.54
CA LEU A 80 10.50 -9.01 -3.65
C LEU A 80 9.96 -9.80 -4.85
N LEU A 81 9.07 -9.17 -5.62
CA LEU A 81 8.67 -9.70 -6.92
C LEU A 81 9.87 -9.71 -7.87
N GLU A 82 9.76 -10.44 -8.98
CA GLU A 82 10.79 -10.48 -10.03
C GLU A 82 11.15 -9.08 -10.56
N SER A 83 10.19 -8.15 -10.55
CA SER A 83 10.40 -6.74 -10.89
C SER A 83 11.20 -5.93 -9.86
N GLY A 84 11.54 -6.51 -8.71
CA GLY A 84 12.12 -5.82 -7.55
C GLY A 84 11.11 -5.07 -6.68
N SER A 85 9.81 -5.12 -6.99
CA SER A 85 8.77 -4.43 -6.22
C SER A 85 8.46 -5.17 -4.91
N MET A 86 8.23 -4.42 -3.82
CA MET A 86 7.71 -4.99 -2.57
C MET A 86 6.26 -5.46 -2.74
N PRO A 87 5.88 -6.70 -2.38
CA PRO A 87 4.50 -7.16 -2.48
C PRO A 87 3.52 -6.32 -1.66
N ASP A 88 2.25 -6.28 -2.09
CA ASP A 88 1.09 -5.62 -1.45
C ASP A 88 1.11 -4.09 -1.40
N TRP A 89 2.29 -3.47 -1.47
CA TRP A 89 2.47 -2.02 -1.51
C TRP A 89 2.54 -1.52 -2.95
N TYR A 90 1.65 -0.62 -3.34
CA TYR A 90 1.57 -0.08 -4.70
C TYR A 90 2.10 1.36 -4.77
N TYR A 91 2.25 1.89 -6.00
CA TYR A 91 2.77 3.25 -6.27
C TYR A 91 4.14 3.51 -5.60
N GLN A 92 5.00 2.50 -5.59
CA GLN A 92 6.34 2.56 -5.00
C GLN A 92 7.22 3.58 -5.74
N ARG A 93 7.70 4.60 -5.03
CA ARG A 93 8.60 5.66 -5.51
C ARG A 93 9.71 5.88 -4.49
N LEU A 94 10.96 5.83 -4.95
CA LEU A 94 12.15 6.03 -4.11
C LEU A 94 12.11 5.24 -2.80
N VAL A 95 11.62 4.01 -2.89
CA VAL A 95 11.50 3.09 -1.77
C VAL A 95 12.20 1.79 -2.13
N THR A 96 12.95 1.25 -1.18
CA THR A 96 13.58 -0.08 -1.29
C THR A 96 13.25 -0.89 -0.04
N ARG A 97 13.32 -2.21 -0.17
CA ARG A 97 13.33 -3.09 1.00
C ARG A 97 14.76 -3.21 1.49
N ALA A 98 15.05 -2.64 2.65
CA ALA A 98 16.36 -2.71 3.29
C ALA A 98 16.36 -3.81 4.37
N ALA A 99 17.54 -4.32 4.71
CA ALA A 99 17.71 -5.28 5.79
C ALA A 99 18.40 -4.61 6.98
N ASP A 100 17.92 -4.86 8.19
CA ASP A 100 18.53 -4.43 9.44
C ASP A 100 18.23 -5.50 10.51
N PRO A 101 19.23 -6.15 11.12
CA PRO A 101 19.00 -7.12 12.19
C PRO A 101 18.30 -6.54 13.43
N ARG A 102 18.22 -5.20 13.52
CA ARG A 102 17.49 -4.47 14.57
C ARG A 102 16.11 -3.98 14.08
N ALA A 103 15.65 -4.43 12.90
CA ALA A 103 14.30 -4.15 12.42
C ALA A 103 13.28 -4.62 13.47
N PRO A 104 12.30 -3.77 13.84
CA PRO A 104 11.30 -4.09 14.85
C PRO A 104 10.46 -5.36 14.57
N GLU A 105 10.19 -5.69 13.31
CA GLU A 105 9.53 -6.93 12.91
C GLU A 105 10.38 -7.68 11.89
N GLY A 106 11.03 -8.78 12.31
CA GLY A 106 11.79 -9.63 11.40
C GLY A 106 13.16 -9.07 11.05
N GLN A 107 13.46 -8.91 9.76
CA GLN A 107 14.79 -8.54 9.25
C GLN A 107 14.76 -7.40 8.23
N TYR A 108 13.59 -7.08 7.69
CA TYR A 108 13.42 -6.15 6.58
C TYR A 108 12.53 -4.99 6.97
N TYR A 109 12.67 -3.88 6.25
CA TYR A 109 11.84 -2.70 6.42
C TYR A 109 11.76 -1.91 5.11
N ALA A 110 10.79 -1.01 4.99
CA ALA A 110 10.72 -0.08 3.87
C ALA A 110 11.61 1.13 4.12
N SER A 111 12.56 1.39 3.23
CA SER A 111 13.48 2.54 3.28
C SER A 111 13.17 3.51 2.15
N PHE A 112 12.74 4.72 2.52
CA PHE A 112 12.52 5.85 1.62
C PHE A 112 13.72 6.78 1.68
N ALA A 113 14.32 7.12 0.54
CA ALA A 113 15.46 8.03 0.49
C ALA A 113 15.24 9.08 -0.61
N ASN A 114 15.34 10.36 -0.25
CA ASN A 114 15.18 11.45 -1.19
C ASN A 114 16.17 12.58 -0.92
N THR A 115 16.85 13.05 -1.96
CA THR A 115 17.80 14.17 -1.90
C THR A 115 17.28 15.41 -2.66
N GLU A 116 16.15 15.29 -3.36
CA GLU A 116 15.60 16.34 -4.19
C GLU A 116 14.26 16.84 -3.60
N PRO A 117 14.22 18.06 -3.03
CA PRO A 117 12.97 18.62 -2.50
C PRO A 117 11.87 18.63 -3.56
N GLY A 118 10.65 18.26 -3.19
CA GLY A 118 9.49 18.15 -4.07
C GLY A 118 9.39 16.86 -4.88
N ARG A 119 10.42 16.01 -4.87
CA ARG A 119 10.34 14.69 -5.51
C ARG A 119 9.59 13.71 -4.60
N PRO A 120 8.52 13.06 -5.08
CA PRO A 120 7.75 12.13 -4.24
C PRO A 120 8.54 10.85 -3.98
N ALA A 121 8.69 10.50 -2.69
CA ALA A 121 9.10 9.19 -2.22
C ALA A 121 7.97 8.61 -1.37
N MET A 122 7.35 7.52 -1.84
CA MET A 122 6.16 6.96 -1.19
C MET A 122 5.86 5.51 -1.58
N ALA A 123 5.04 4.86 -0.76
CA ALA A 123 4.35 3.62 -1.05
C ALA A 123 2.95 3.69 -0.43
N MET A 124 2.00 2.95 -0.98
CA MET A 124 0.60 3.06 -0.59
C MET A 124 -0.07 1.69 -0.51
N GLN A 125 -1.06 1.58 0.37
CA GLN A 125 -1.93 0.40 0.46
C GLN A 125 -3.37 0.82 0.75
N GLY A 126 -4.31 0.07 0.18
CA GLY A 126 -5.73 0.37 0.22
C GLY A 126 -6.42 -0.64 1.10
N LEU A 127 -7.53 -0.24 1.70
CA LEU A 127 -8.35 -1.12 2.51
C LEU A 127 -9.81 -0.69 2.46
N ALA A 128 -10.71 -1.63 2.74
CA ALA A 128 -12.09 -1.33 3.04
C ALA A 128 -12.22 -0.89 4.50
N ILE A 129 -13.14 0.04 4.76
CA ILE A 129 -13.52 0.41 6.12
C ILE A 129 -14.98 0.90 6.10
N ASP A 130 -15.82 0.42 7.01
CA ASP A 130 -17.20 0.92 7.13
C ASP A 130 -17.27 1.91 8.29
N GLY A 131 -17.17 3.21 7.98
CA GLY A 131 -17.21 4.29 8.97
C GLY A 131 -18.49 4.38 9.79
N ARG A 132 -19.58 3.72 9.37
CA ARG A 132 -20.82 3.63 10.17
C ARG A 132 -20.64 2.73 11.40
N GLN A 133 -19.72 1.78 11.31
CA GLN A 133 -19.49 0.75 12.32
C GLN A 133 -18.11 0.86 12.97
N VAL A 134 -17.07 1.19 12.21
CA VAL A 134 -15.73 1.49 12.72
C VAL A 134 -15.64 3.00 12.92
N ARG A 135 -15.61 3.46 14.17
CA ARG A 135 -15.63 4.89 14.53
C ARG A 135 -14.25 5.49 14.72
N GLN A 136 -13.27 4.65 15.07
CA GLN A 136 -11.88 5.05 15.20
C GLN A 136 -10.95 4.03 14.55
N LEU A 137 -9.81 4.50 14.07
CA LEU A 137 -8.76 3.68 13.49
C LEU A 137 -7.44 4.05 14.16
N THR A 138 -6.87 3.13 14.92
CA THR A 138 -5.50 3.26 15.41
C THR A 138 -4.54 2.80 14.33
N VAL A 139 -3.54 3.63 14.04
CA VAL A 139 -2.43 3.33 13.15
C VAL A 139 -1.17 3.34 13.99
N SER A 140 -0.37 2.28 13.89
CA SER A 140 0.95 2.24 14.54
C SER A 140 2.01 1.73 13.59
N ALA A 141 3.22 2.24 13.74
CA ALA A 141 4.40 1.76 13.02
C ALA A 141 5.65 2.10 13.82
N TRP A 142 6.73 1.39 13.54
CA TRP A 142 8.05 1.84 13.93
C TRP A 142 8.67 2.67 12.82
N VAL A 143 9.33 3.77 13.20
CA VAL A 143 10.01 4.65 12.26
C VAL A 143 11.44 4.90 12.70
N LYS A 144 12.35 4.94 11.73
CA LYS A 144 13.76 5.36 11.86
C LYS A 144 13.97 6.44 10.83
N TYR A 145 14.68 7.50 11.14
CA TYR A 145 14.91 8.56 10.16
C TYR A 145 16.24 9.26 10.38
N THR A 146 16.86 9.69 9.29
CA THR A 146 18.18 10.33 9.29
C THR A 146 18.14 11.60 8.46
N ASP A 147 18.54 12.71 9.08
CA ASP A 147 18.61 14.03 8.44
C ASP A 147 17.35 14.43 7.66
N VAL A 148 16.18 14.08 8.20
CA VAL A 148 14.90 14.35 7.53
C VAL A 148 14.51 15.81 7.70
N ARG A 149 14.29 16.49 6.57
CA ARG A 149 13.95 17.92 6.50
C ARG A 149 12.73 18.13 5.59
N PRO A 150 11.84 19.09 5.91
CA PRO A 150 10.72 19.43 5.04
C PRO A 150 11.15 19.75 3.62
N GLY A 151 10.23 19.56 2.67
CA GLY A 151 10.43 19.94 1.28
C GLY A 151 10.28 21.44 1.04
N ARG A 152 9.77 21.81 -0.13
CA ARG A 152 9.65 23.19 -0.61
C ARG A 152 8.56 23.98 0.10
N ASP A 153 7.49 23.31 0.52
CA ASP A 153 6.34 23.94 1.18
C ASP A 153 5.80 23.10 2.35
N ASN A 154 4.75 23.60 2.99
CA ASN A 154 4.16 22.99 4.19
C ASN A 154 3.38 21.68 3.93
N ASN A 155 3.19 21.28 2.67
CA ASN A 155 2.52 20.04 2.29
C ASN A 155 3.52 18.90 1.98
N GLU A 156 4.79 19.23 1.76
CA GLU A 156 5.86 18.26 1.50
C GLU A 156 6.45 17.71 2.81
N LEU A 157 5.66 16.87 3.49
CA LEU A 157 5.95 16.39 4.84
C LEU A 157 6.17 14.88 4.91
N PRO A 158 7.17 14.42 5.68
CA PRO A 158 7.44 13.00 5.91
C PRO A 158 6.49 12.44 6.98
N VAL A 159 5.53 11.62 6.55
CA VAL A 159 4.41 11.18 7.40
C VAL A 159 3.99 9.74 7.10
N ILE A 160 3.19 9.19 8.00
CA ILE A 160 2.27 8.08 7.66
C ILE A 160 0.88 8.70 7.56
N ALA A 161 0.34 8.78 6.34
CA ALA A 161 -0.95 9.41 6.08
C ALA A 161 -2.05 8.37 5.88
N VAL A 162 -3.24 8.68 6.39
CA VAL A 162 -4.49 7.95 6.10
C VAL A 162 -5.45 8.93 5.44
N THR A 163 -5.96 8.55 4.27
CA THR A 163 -7.05 9.27 3.61
C THR A 163 -8.25 8.35 3.51
N PHE A 164 -9.38 8.81 4.01
CA PHE A 164 -10.66 8.11 3.87
C PHE A 164 -11.35 8.54 2.58
N TYR A 165 -12.21 7.67 2.06
CA TYR A 165 -12.98 7.90 0.85
C TYR A 165 -14.42 7.47 1.06
N ASP A 166 -15.36 8.24 0.54
CA ASP A 166 -16.78 7.89 0.59
C ASP A 166 -17.16 6.84 -0.49
N GLN A 167 -18.46 6.51 -0.57
CA GLN A 167 -18.99 5.56 -1.57
C GLN A 167 -18.75 5.97 -3.04
N ASN A 168 -18.59 7.27 -3.31
CA ASN A 168 -18.29 7.82 -4.64
C ASN A 168 -16.78 8.00 -4.85
N ARG A 169 -15.97 7.59 -3.86
CA ARG A 169 -14.53 7.80 -3.78
C ARG A 169 -14.11 9.27 -3.79
N ALA A 170 -14.98 10.15 -3.31
CA ALA A 170 -14.56 11.49 -2.94
C ALA A 170 -13.66 11.39 -1.71
N ALA A 171 -12.52 12.07 -1.75
CA ALA A 171 -11.61 12.12 -0.62
C ALA A 171 -12.27 12.84 0.56
N LEU A 172 -12.24 12.20 1.72
CA LEU A 172 -12.63 12.75 3.00
C LEU A 172 -11.37 13.28 3.72
N PRO A 173 -11.48 13.95 4.89
CA PRO A 173 -10.33 14.52 5.58
C PRO A 173 -9.19 13.51 5.78
N HIS A 174 -7.97 13.95 5.46
CA HIS A 174 -6.76 13.16 5.69
C HIS A 174 -6.24 13.37 7.12
N SER A 175 -5.76 12.29 7.72
CA SER A 175 -5.08 12.29 9.02
C SER A 175 -3.69 11.70 8.87
N TRP A 176 -2.76 12.01 9.76
CA TRP A 176 -1.39 11.50 9.64
C TRP A 176 -0.66 11.41 10.97
N ILE A 177 0.36 10.57 11.00
CA ILE A 177 1.38 10.48 12.04
C ILE A 177 2.62 11.23 11.54
N GLY A 178 3.14 12.16 12.35
CA GLY A 178 4.27 13.01 12.01
C GLY A 178 3.91 14.51 12.03
N PRO A 179 4.69 15.39 11.40
CA PRO A 179 5.84 15.10 10.54
C PRO A 179 7.07 14.60 11.32
N PHE A 180 7.81 13.67 10.73
CA PHE A 180 9.10 13.22 11.25
C PHE A 180 10.20 14.20 10.85
N ARG A 181 11.07 14.63 11.78
CA ARG A 181 12.12 15.63 11.49
C ARG A 181 13.40 15.33 12.24
N GLY A 182 14.53 15.62 11.63
CA GLY A 182 15.86 15.42 12.20
C GLY A 182 16.31 13.97 12.07
N THR A 183 16.87 13.42 13.15
CA THR A 183 17.40 12.05 13.21
C THR A 183 16.87 11.32 14.43
N SER A 184 16.47 10.07 14.26
CA SER A 184 16.07 9.14 15.31
C SER A 184 16.38 7.72 14.89
N ASP A 185 16.89 6.91 15.82
CA ASP A 185 16.81 5.44 15.65
C ASP A 185 15.35 4.98 15.78
N TRP A 186 15.11 3.68 15.63
CA TRP A 186 13.78 3.07 15.71
C TRP A 186 12.96 3.55 16.91
N VAL A 187 11.86 4.23 16.61
CA VAL A 187 10.89 4.72 17.60
C VAL A 187 9.49 4.32 17.18
N ARG A 188 8.73 3.74 18.10
CA ARG A 188 7.33 3.39 17.85
C ARG A 188 6.46 4.64 17.86
N LYS A 189 5.61 4.78 16.85
CA LYS A 189 4.59 5.82 16.73
C LYS A 189 3.22 5.18 16.63
N SER A 190 2.23 5.79 17.27
CA SER A 190 0.86 5.29 17.29
C SER A 190 -0.08 6.46 17.45
N GLU A 191 -1.08 6.56 16.58
CA GLU A 191 -2.12 7.59 16.65
C GLU A 191 -3.47 6.96 16.38
N THR A 192 -4.53 7.52 16.97
CA THR A 192 -5.90 7.08 16.76
C THR A 192 -6.70 8.17 16.08
N PHE A 193 -7.24 7.86 14.90
CA PHE A 193 -7.99 8.80 14.08
C PHE A 193 -9.47 8.50 14.15
N ARG A 194 -10.30 9.55 14.09
CA ARG A 194 -11.73 9.39 13.89
C ARG A 194 -11.99 8.96 12.44
N VAL A 195 -12.81 7.93 12.28
CA VAL A 195 -13.27 7.49 10.96
C VAL A 195 -14.58 8.22 10.63
N PRO A 196 -14.67 8.95 9.51
CA PRO A 196 -15.91 9.58 9.10
C PRO A 196 -17.02 8.53 8.83
N PRO A 197 -18.28 8.75 9.25
CA PRO A 197 -19.38 7.81 9.01
C PRO A 197 -19.61 7.44 7.54
N GLU A 198 -19.25 8.35 6.63
CA GLU A 198 -19.37 8.20 5.19
C GLU A 198 -18.26 7.34 4.58
N ALA A 199 -17.17 7.07 5.33
CA ALA A 199 -16.02 6.33 4.84
C ALA A 199 -16.38 4.89 4.45
N ARG A 200 -15.96 4.49 3.25
CA ARG A 200 -16.10 3.13 2.70
C ARG A 200 -14.75 2.51 2.34
N GLU A 201 -13.77 3.35 2.06
CA GLU A 201 -12.40 2.93 1.78
C GLU A 201 -11.41 3.84 2.52
N ALA A 202 -10.22 3.34 2.75
CA ALA A 202 -9.09 4.14 3.19
C ALA A 202 -7.84 3.78 2.40
N ILE A 203 -6.94 4.75 2.27
CA ILE A 203 -5.60 4.55 1.73
C ILE A 203 -4.59 4.98 2.77
N VAL A 204 -3.72 4.06 3.17
CA VAL A 204 -2.52 4.33 3.97
C VAL A 204 -1.37 4.65 3.02
N ARG A 205 -0.70 5.78 3.25
CA ARG A 205 0.48 6.21 2.50
C ARG A 205 1.65 6.35 3.45
N LEU A 206 2.78 5.82 3.04
CA LEU A 206 4.05 5.91 3.76
C LEU A 206 5.01 6.72 2.89
N GLY A 207 5.79 7.63 3.48
CA GLY A 207 6.92 8.21 2.76
C GLY A 207 7.29 9.63 3.16
N LEU A 208 8.15 10.24 2.33
CA LEU A 208 8.68 11.59 2.50
C LEU A 208 7.81 12.66 1.81
N PHE A 209 7.02 12.28 0.80
CA PHE A 209 6.09 13.17 0.08
C PHE A 209 6.69 14.51 -0.41
N GLY A 210 7.98 14.53 -0.77
CA GLY A 210 8.69 15.74 -1.20
C GLY A 210 9.73 16.23 -0.20
N ALA A 211 9.67 15.79 1.06
CA ALA A 211 10.74 15.96 2.04
C ALA A 211 12.03 15.24 1.61
N VAL A 212 13.15 15.66 2.17
CA VAL A 212 14.48 15.07 1.93
C VAL A 212 15.01 14.37 3.18
N GLY A 213 15.97 13.48 2.99
CA GLY A 213 16.56 12.62 4.01
C GLY A 213 16.22 11.15 3.80
N GLU A 214 16.41 10.35 4.84
CA GLU A 214 16.09 8.91 4.83
C GLU A 214 15.04 8.60 5.90
N LEU A 215 14.03 7.81 5.53
CA LEU A 215 12.95 7.36 6.41
C LEU A 215 12.79 5.84 6.26
N GLY A 216 13.09 5.10 7.32
CA GLY A 216 12.75 3.70 7.50
C GLY A 216 11.40 3.56 8.20
N ILE A 217 10.54 2.66 7.70
CA ILE A 217 9.26 2.32 8.32
C ILE A 217 9.16 0.80 8.40
N ASP A 218 8.71 0.31 9.55
CA ASP A 218 8.51 -1.11 9.82
C ASP A 218 7.27 -1.36 10.71
N ASP A 219 6.79 -2.60 10.75
CA ASP A 219 5.70 -3.08 11.62
C ASP A 219 4.43 -2.20 11.56
N VAL A 220 3.96 -1.92 10.34
CA VAL A 220 2.77 -1.08 10.12
C VAL A 220 1.50 -1.88 10.44
N ARG A 221 0.74 -1.42 11.44
CA ARG A 221 -0.49 -2.06 11.92
C ARG A 221 -1.68 -1.10 11.95
N LEU A 222 -2.86 -1.70 11.80
CA LEU A 222 -4.15 -1.04 11.94
C LEU A 222 -5.00 -1.77 12.97
N GLU A 223 -5.77 -1.00 13.74
CA GLU A 223 -6.77 -1.53 14.67
C GLU A 223 -8.03 -0.66 14.57
N GLY A 224 -9.14 -1.27 14.16
CA GLY A 224 -10.44 -0.60 14.05
C GLY A 224 -11.25 -0.73 15.33
N HIS A 225 -11.81 0.37 15.82
CA HIS A 225 -12.64 0.42 17.03
C HIS A 225 -14.08 0.78 16.68
N ARG A 226 -15.05 0.10 17.30
CA ARG A 226 -16.49 0.23 17.03
C ARG A 226 -17.21 1.16 18.00
#